data_AF-C7CFD5-F1
#
_entry.id   AF-C7CFD5-F1
#
_cell.length_a   1.000
_cell.length_b   1.000
_cell.length_c   1.000
_cell.angle_alpha   90.00
_cell.angle_beta   90.00
_cell.angle_gamma   90.00
#
_symmetry.space_group_name_H-M   'P 1'
#
loop_
_entity.id
_entity.type
_entity.pdbx_description
1 polymer ?
#
loop_
_entity_poly.entity_id
_entity_poly.type
_entity_poly.pdbx_seq_one_letter_code
_entity_poly.pdbx_strand_id
1 'polypeptide(L)'
;MLKTIASILGLTPAPRPQRPPSAQRVAPAARPSVAPIAPLDAAAARRNDLREKALAMRPDPNARFAADVALVTRSFDPHSTQPSAEELYLAMSRLADLGQYVRAVYVAGRRVAVLPISQQGDRARTLAYRNHLTRQAETDLTTWEDGLSAIDRARSMALRTGDRLPDLLGVPEVVEARLAALREERAKRLADQIARRHGGGNGGGTGGGAGPAGSAPPAAPPAGPQRFLETDEDPENGSGGPKR
;
A
#
# COMPACT_ATOMS: atom_id res chain seq x y z
N MET A 1 50.01 -35.19 -53.42
CA MET A 1 48.91 -35.29 -52.44
C MET A 1 47.96 -36.46 -52.76
N LEU A 2 48.50 -37.65 -53.02
CA LEU A 2 47.72 -38.89 -53.22
C LEU A 2 48.06 -39.98 -52.18
N LYS A 3 49.12 -39.78 -51.38
CA LYS A 3 49.53 -40.72 -50.33
C LYS A 3 48.81 -40.49 -48.99
N THR A 4 48.16 -39.33 -48.81
CA THR A 4 47.44 -38.96 -47.60
C THR A 4 46.02 -39.56 -47.54
N ILE A 5 45.50 -40.05 -48.66
CA ILE A 5 44.14 -40.62 -48.75
C ILE A 5 44.16 -42.14 -48.47
N ALA A 6 45.30 -42.81 -48.65
CA ALA A 6 45.45 -44.24 -48.39
C ALA A 6 45.58 -44.62 -46.90
N SER A 7 45.83 -43.66 -45.99
CA SER A 7 45.93 -43.95 -44.55
C SER A 7 44.59 -43.94 -43.82
N ILE A 8 43.50 -43.51 -44.45
CA ILE A 8 42.15 -43.39 -43.83
C ILE A 8 41.30 -44.65 -44.07
N LEU A 9 41.69 -45.54 -44.99
CA LEU A 9 40.98 -46.78 -45.35
C LEU A 9 41.61 -48.07 -44.76
N GLY A 10 42.31 -47.97 -43.63
CA GLY A 10 42.58 -49.13 -42.75
C GLY A 10 43.44 -50.27 -43.32
N LEU A 11 44.27 -50.02 -44.34
CA LEU A 11 45.00 -51.07 -45.08
C LEU A 11 46.54 -51.04 -44.93
N THR A 12 47.07 -50.52 -43.81
CA THR A 12 48.49 -50.70 -43.44
C THR A 12 48.65 -50.97 -41.95
N PRO A 13 49.52 -51.91 -41.55
CA PRO A 13 49.62 -52.39 -40.17
C PRO A 13 50.07 -51.27 -39.22
N ALA A 14 49.37 -51.15 -38.09
CA ALA A 14 49.68 -50.17 -37.06
C ALA A 14 51.15 -50.31 -36.57
N PRO A 15 51.88 -49.20 -36.38
CA PRO A 15 53.22 -49.24 -35.82
C PRO A 15 53.17 -49.84 -34.40
N ARG A 16 54.01 -50.86 -34.18
CA ARG A 16 54.12 -51.55 -32.89
C ARG A 16 54.51 -50.55 -31.79
N PRO A 17 53.89 -50.59 -30.61
CA PRO A 17 54.30 -49.74 -29.50
C PRO A 17 55.73 -50.11 -29.05
N GLN A 18 56.64 -49.15 -29.08
CA GLN A 18 57.95 -49.24 -28.44
C GLN A 18 57.72 -49.43 -26.94
N ARG A 19 58.21 -50.53 -26.37
CA ARG A 19 58.25 -50.72 -24.91
C ARG A 19 59.06 -49.58 -24.29
N PRO A 20 58.53 -48.88 -23.27
CA PRO A 20 59.34 -47.91 -22.55
C PRO A 20 60.50 -48.61 -21.84
N PRO A 21 61.67 -47.96 -21.72
CA PRO A 21 62.79 -48.51 -20.97
C PRO A 21 62.38 -48.76 -19.51
N SER A 22 62.88 -49.88 -19.00
CA SER A 22 62.72 -50.41 -17.64
C SER A 22 62.62 -49.33 -16.55
N ALA A 23 61.61 -49.50 -15.70
CA ALA A 23 61.33 -48.68 -14.52
C ALA A 23 62.57 -48.41 -13.66
N GLN A 24 63.07 -47.17 -13.71
CA GLN A 24 63.80 -46.61 -12.59
C GLN A 24 62.82 -46.52 -11.40
N ARG A 25 63.21 -47.08 -10.25
CA ARG A 25 62.50 -46.86 -8.99
C ARG A 25 62.59 -45.37 -8.64
N VAL A 26 61.57 -44.61 -9.04
CA VAL A 26 61.32 -43.27 -8.51
C VAL A 26 60.87 -43.46 -7.06
N ALA A 27 61.59 -42.83 -6.12
CA ALA A 27 61.21 -42.82 -4.71
C ALA A 27 59.77 -42.28 -4.58
N PRO A 28 58.94 -42.81 -3.66
CA PRO A 28 57.57 -42.37 -3.53
C PRO A 28 57.55 -40.87 -3.23
N ALA A 29 56.87 -40.11 -4.09
CA ALA A 29 56.66 -38.68 -3.89
C ALA A 29 56.03 -38.47 -2.51
N ALA A 30 56.61 -37.55 -1.73
CA ALA A 30 56.09 -37.18 -0.42
C ALA A 30 54.60 -36.86 -0.55
N ARG A 31 53.77 -37.50 0.29
CA ARG A 31 52.32 -37.29 0.31
C ARG A 31 52.04 -35.78 0.40
N PRO A 32 51.10 -35.24 -0.40
CA PRO A 32 50.73 -33.84 -0.30
C PRO A 32 50.34 -33.54 1.15
N SER A 33 50.92 -32.50 1.73
CA SER A 33 50.60 -32.05 3.08
C SER A 33 49.10 -31.81 3.15
N VAL A 34 48.44 -32.50 4.08
CA VAL A 34 47.01 -32.33 4.38
C VAL A 34 46.73 -30.83 4.50
N ALA A 35 45.83 -30.30 3.66
CA ALA A 35 45.46 -28.89 3.72
C ALA A 35 44.98 -28.57 5.15
N PRO A 36 45.36 -27.43 5.73
CA PRO A 36 44.97 -27.08 7.09
C PRO A 36 43.45 -27.11 7.19
N ILE A 37 42.93 -27.98 8.05
CA ILE A 37 41.51 -28.08 8.37
C ILE A 37 41.14 -26.74 8.98
N ALA A 38 40.46 -25.88 8.21
CA ALA A 38 39.97 -24.62 8.73
C ALA A 38 39.10 -24.93 9.96
N PRO A 39 39.30 -24.24 11.10
CA PRO A 39 38.51 -24.48 12.29
C PRO A 39 37.03 -24.35 11.92
N LEU A 40 36.21 -25.31 12.37
CA LEU A 40 34.78 -25.43 12.04
C LEU A 40 34.03 -24.10 12.27
N ASP A 41 34.47 -23.31 13.24
CA ASP A 41 33.92 -21.99 13.57
C ASP A 41 34.14 -20.95 12.46
N ALA A 42 35.31 -20.96 11.79
CA ALA A 42 35.58 -20.07 10.66
C ALA A 42 34.81 -20.48 9.39
N ALA A 43 34.40 -21.75 9.28
CA ALA A 43 33.52 -22.22 8.22
C ALA A 43 32.05 -21.89 8.50
N ALA A 44 31.64 -21.91 9.78
CA ALA A 44 30.31 -21.49 10.22
C ALA A 44 30.11 -19.97 10.07
N ALA A 45 31.09 -19.15 10.48
CA ALA A 45 31.06 -17.70 10.30
C ALA A 45 30.95 -17.29 8.83
N ARG A 46 31.76 -17.88 7.94
CA ARG A 46 31.66 -17.65 6.49
C ARG A 46 30.32 -18.06 5.91
N ARG A 47 29.70 -19.14 6.42
CA ARG A 47 28.36 -19.56 6.03
C ARG A 47 27.29 -18.57 6.48
N ASN A 48 27.41 -18.03 7.68
CA ASN A 48 26.50 -17.01 8.21
C ASN A 48 26.64 -15.69 7.43
N ASP A 49 27.86 -15.23 7.15
CA ASP A 49 28.12 -14.06 6.31
C ASP A 49 27.56 -14.23 4.89
N LEU A 50 27.74 -15.40 4.27
CA LEU A 50 27.18 -15.69 2.95
C LEU A 50 25.66 -15.77 2.99
N ARG A 51 25.08 -16.29 4.08
CA ARG A 51 23.62 -16.34 4.29
C ARG A 51 23.05 -14.95 4.49
N GLU A 52 23.71 -14.08 5.25
CA GLU A 52 23.32 -12.69 5.43
C GLU A 52 23.44 -11.90 4.12
N LYS A 53 24.54 -12.06 3.37
CA LYS A 53 24.69 -11.47 2.04
C LYS A 53 23.63 -11.96 1.06
N ALA A 54 23.31 -13.26 1.07
CA ALA A 54 22.24 -13.82 0.24
C ALA A 54 20.85 -13.31 0.64
N LEU A 55 20.60 -13.09 1.93
CA LEU A 55 19.38 -12.48 2.44
C LEU A 55 19.29 -10.98 2.08
N ALA A 56 20.42 -10.28 2.00
CA ALA A 56 20.49 -8.89 1.57
C ALA A 56 20.28 -8.73 0.04
N MET A 57 20.69 -9.73 -0.76
CA MET A 57 20.49 -9.72 -2.21
C MET A 57 19.12 -10.23 -2.68
N ARG A 58 18.28 -10.75 -1.79
CA ARG A 58 16.91 -11.13 -2.18
C ARG A 58 16.09 -9.88 -2.50
N PRO A 59 15.32 -9.86 -3.59
CA PRO A 59 14.41 -8.76 -3.88
C PRO A 59 13.43 -8.60 -2.70
N ASP A 60 13.40 -7.41 -2.10
CA ASP A 60 12.56 -7.13 -0.95
C ASP A 60 11.09 -7.13 -1.37
N PRO A 61 10.25 -8.03 -0.85
CA PRO A 61 8.82 -8.03 -1.15
C PRO A 61 8.16 -6.70 -0.75
N ASN A 62 8.71 -5.96 0.22
CA ASN A 62 8.17 -4.68 0.66
C ASN A 62 8.52 -3.52 -0.29
N ALA A 63 9.64 -3.62 -1.02
CA ALA A 63 9.96 -2.66 -2.08
C ALA A 63 8.92 -2.74 -3.20
N ARG A 64 8.51 -3.97 -3.58
CA ARG A 64 7.43 -4.17 -4.56
C ARG A 64 6.10 -3.66 -4.03
N PHE A 65 5.79 -3.90 -2.76
CA PHE A 65 4.60 -3.35 -2.11
C PHE A 65 4.53 -1.82 -2.24
N ALA A 66 5.63 -1.10 -1.94
CA ALA A 66 5.66 0.36 -2.08
C ALA A 66 5.47 0.83 -3.52
N ALA A 67 6.06 0.11 -4.49
CA ALA A 67 5.87 0.39 -5.92
C ALA A 67 4.43 0.15 -6.38
N ASP A 68 3.79 -0.94 -5.91
CA ASP A 68 2.40 -1.25 -6.23
C ASP A 68 1.44 -0.20 -5.64
N VAL A 69 1.67 0.27 -4.39
CA VAL A 69 0.88 1.37 -3.80
C VAL A 69 1.04 2.65 -4.61
N ALA A 70 2.27 2.97 -5.04
CA ALA A 70 2.52 4.13 -5.89
C ALA A 70 1.79 4.03 -7.24
N LEU A 71 1.74 2.83 -7.84
CA LEU A 71 1.05 2.56 -9.11
C LEU A 71 -0.47 2.74 -8.96
N VAL A 72 -1.07 2.20 -7.91
CA VAL A 72 -2.51 2.34 -7.63
C VAL A 72 -2.88 3.79 -7.31
N THR A 73 -2.08 4.46 -6.48
CA THR A 73 -2.26 5.90 -6.19
C THR A 73 -2.28 6.71 -7.49
N ARG A 74 -1.36 6.39 -8.41
CA ARG A 74 -1.21 7.06 -9.69
C ARG A 74 -2.42 6.90 -10.61
N SER A 75 -3.07 5.74 -10.62
CA SER A 75 -4.25 5.52 -11.48
C SER A 75 -5.45 6.39 -11.10
N PHE A 76 -5.48 6.90 -9.87
CA PHE A 76 -6.53 7.80 -9.39
C PHE A 76 -6.13 9.28 -9.46
N ASP A 77 -4.91 9.60 -9.88
CA ASP A 77 -4.47 10.98 -10.14
C ASP A 77 -4.78 11.37 -11.60
N PRO A 78 -5.68 12.34 -11.84
CA PRO A 78 -6.03 12.77 -13.20
C PRO A 78 -4.86 13.42 -13.94
N HIS A 79 -3.82 13.89 -13.25
CA HIS A 79 -2.66 14.55 -13.85
C HIS A 79 -1.51 13.59 -14.17
N SER A 80 -1.65 12.31 -13.84
CA SER A 80 -0.59 11.33 -14.09
C SER A 80 -0.82 10.52 -15.36
N THR A 81 0.29 10.06 -15.96
CA THR A 81 0.28 8.95 -16.91
C THR A 81 -0.40 7.73 -16.27
N GLN A 82 -1.45 7.26 -16.94
CA GLN A 82 -2.27 6.15 -16.46
C GLN A 82 -1.52 4.83 -16.70
N PRO A 83 -1.42 3.95 -15.68
CA PRO A 83 -0.85 2.62 -15.87
C PRO A 83 -1.76 1.76 -16.75
N SER A 84 -1.21 0.66 -17.30
CA SER A 84 -2.05 -0.27 -18.06
C SER A 84 -3.08 -0.95 -17.15
N ALA A 85 -4.22 -1.35 -17.70
CA ALA A 85 -5.27 -2.02 -16.94
C ALA A 85 -4.78 -3.33 -16.31
N GLU A 86 -3.89 -4.06 -17.01
CA GLU A 86 -3.28 -5.30 -16.53
C GLU A 86 -2.34 -5.05 -15.34
N GLU A 87 -1.49 -4.02 -15.43
CA GLU A 87 -0.59 -3.64 -14.34
C GLU A 87 -1.34 -3.23 -13.09
N LEU A 88 -2.42 -2.45 -13.27
CA LEU A 88 -3.28 -2.01 -12.19
C LEU A 88 -3.99 -3.21 -11.54
N TYR A 89 -4.56 -4.12 -12.34
CA TYR A 89 -5.21 -5.32 -11.84
C TYR A 89 -4.24 -6.16 -11.00
N LEU A 90 -3.04 -6.43 -11.54
CA LEU A 90 -2.01 -7.20 -10.83
C LEU A 90 -1.53 -6.51 -9.54
N ALA A 91 -1.38 -5.18 -9.55
CA ALA A 91 -1.03 -4.42 -8.35
C ALA A 91 -2.14 -4.51 -7.29
N MET A 92 -3.40 -4.31 -7.69
CA MET A 92 -4.55 -4.45 -6.80
C MET A 92 -4.67 -5.86 -6.22
N SER A 93 -4.46 -6.91 -7.02
CA SER A 93 -4.46 -8.30 -6.53
C SER A 93 -3.35 -8.58 -5.52
N ARG A 94 -2.16 -8.00 -5.69
CA ARG A 94 -1.05 -8.16 -4.73
C ARG A 94 -1.26 -7.38 -3.43
N LEU A 95 -1.90 -6.21 -3.51
CA LEU A 95 -2.21 -5.39 -2.34
C LEU A 95 -3.44 -5.89 -1.57
N ALA A 96 -4.34 -6.62 -2.24
CA ALA A 96 -5.59 -7.12 -1.67
C ALA A 96 -6.38 -5.99 -0.97
N ASP A 97 -6.71 -6.18 0.31
CA ASP A 97 -7.44 -5.23 1.16
C ASP A 97 -6.81 -3.83 1.20
N LEU A 98 -5.47 -3.74 1.13
CA LEU A 98 -4.79 -2.45 1.13
C LEU A 98 -5.02 -1.68 -0.17
N GLY A 99 -5.18 -2.38 -1.30
CA GLY A 99 -5.57 -1.75 -2.56
C GLY A 99 -6.96 -1.12 -2.46
N GLN A 100 -7.88 -1.80 -1.77
CA GLN A 100 -9.23 -1.27 -1.51
C GLN A 100 -9.20 -0.08 -0.56
N TYR A 101 -8.34 -0.10 0.48
CA TYR A 101 -8.16 1.06 1.35
C TYR A 101 -7.62 2.28 0.59
N VAL A 102 -6.59 2.11 -0.25
CA VAL A 102 -6.04 3.20 -1.09
C VAL A 102 -7.13 3.79 -1.99
N ARG A 103 -7.96 2.93 -2.59
CA ARG A 103 -9.11 3.36 -3.39
C ARG A 103 -10.15 4.12 -2.56
N ALA A 104 -10.45 3.67 -1.34
CA ALA A 104 -11.36 4.37 -0.43
C ALA A 104 -10.85 5.78 -0.08
N VAL A 105 -9.55 5.92 0.21
CA VAL A 105 -8.90 7.21 0.47
C VAL A 105 -9.07 8.17 -0.70
N TYR A 106 -8.84 7.70 -1.93
CA TYR A 106 -8.98 8.52 -3.13
C TYR A 106 -10.41 8.94 -3.41
N VAL A 107 -11.36 8.01 -3.32
CA VAL A 107 -12.78 8.31 -3.56
C VAL A 107 -13.34 9.23 -2.46
N ALA A 108 -12.79 9.18 -1.25
CA ALA A 108 -13.04 10.16 -0.19
C ALA A 108 -12.39 11.54 -0.42
N GLY A 109 -11.66 11.73 -1.52
CA GLY A 109 -10.97 12.99 -1.85
C GLY A 109 -9.70 13.25 -1.02
N ARG A 110 -9.16 12.22 -0.38
CA ARG A 110 -7.96 12.29 0.47
C ARG A 110 -6.73 11.80 -0.29
N ARG A 111 -5.54 12.08 0.25
CA ARG A 111 -4.25 11.66 -0.34
C ARG A 111 -3.60 10.56 0.49
N VAL A 112 -3.07 9.54 -0.18
CA VAL A 112 -2.22 8.52 0.43
C VAL A 112 -0.78 9.00 0.42
N ALA A 113 -0.09 8.88 1.55
CA ALA A 113 1.35 9.12 1.59
C ALA A 113 2.06 8.00 0.81
N VAL A 114 2.79 8.33 -0.26
CA VAL A 114 3.56 7.37 -1.06
C VAL A 114 5.03 7.44 -0.68
N LEU A 115 5.66 6.28 -0.50
CA LEU A 115 7.09 6.20 -0.24
C LEU A 115 7.88 6.59 -1.52
N PRO A 116 8.76 7.61 -1.48
CA PRO A 116 9.52 8.06 -2.64
C PRO A 116 10.40 6.94 -3.23
N ILE A 117 10.59 6.92 -4.56
CA ILE A 117 11.39 5.91 -5.27
C ILE A 117 12.80 5.78 -4.68
N SER A 118 13.43 6.89 -4.31
CA SER A 118 14.75 6.92 -3.67
C SER A 118 14.82 6.16 -2.34
N GLN A 119 13.69 5.95 -1.67
CA GLN A 119 13.58 5.27 -0.37
C GLN A 119 13.03 3.85 -0.49
N GLN A 120 12.57 3.42 -1.67
CA GLN A 120 12.00 2.08 -1.87
C GLN A 120 13.06 0.96 -1.82
N GLY A 121 14.35 1.30 -1.94
CA GLY A 121 15.45 0.35 -1.73
C GLY A 121 15.81 0.11 -0.26
N ASP A 122 15.31 0.92 0.67
CA ASP A 122 15.58 0.78 2.10
C ASP A 122 14.54 -0.14 2.75
N ARG A 123 14.99 -1.35 3.10
CA ARG A 123 14.15 -2.42 3.69
C ARG A 123 13.48 -2.01 5.00
N ALA A 124 14.14 -1.21 5.84
CA ALA A 124 13.56 -0.80 7.12
C ALA A 124 12.41 0.18 6.89
N ARG A 125 12.60 1.11 5.92
CA ARG A 125 11.57 2.09 5.55
C ARG A 125 10.38 1.45 4.85
N THR A 126 10.61 0.54 3.91
CA THR A 126 9.53 -0.16 3.20
C THR A 126 8.69 -1.00 4.15
N LEU A 127 9.32 -1.67 5.12
CA LEU A 127 8.62 -2.42 6.17
C LEU A 127 7.82 -1.49 7.09
N ALA A 128 8.41 -0.39 7.56
CA ALA A 128 7.71 0.59 8.39
C ALA A 128 6.51 1.21 7.65
N TYR A 129 6.70 1.52 6.37
CA TYR A 129 5.65 2.04 5.50
C TYR A 129 4.49 1.05 5.34
N ARG A 130 4.79 -0.22 5.07
CA ARG A 130 3.78 -1.28 4.99
C ARG A 130 3.00 -1.40 6.29
N ASN A 131 3.69 -1.50 7.43
CA ASN A 131 3.05 -1.60 8.74
C ASN A 131 2.16 -0.39 9.06
N HIS A 132 2.60 0.81 8.69
CA HIS A 132 1.83 2.04 8.85
C HIS A 132 0.53 1.99 8.05
N LEU A 133 0.60 1.67 6.75
CA LEU A 133 -0.58 1.57 5.89
C LEU A 133 -1.53 0.46 6.32
N THR A 134 -1.00 -0.72 6.70
CA THR A 134 -1.82 -1.81 7.25
C THR A 134 -2.59 -1.35 8.48
N ARG A 135 -1.92 -0.69 9.43
CA ARG A 135 -2.60 -0.16 10.63
C ARG A 135 -3.66 0.88 10.25
N GLN A 136 -3.34 1.81 9.35
CA GLN A 136 -4.31 2.81 8.90
C GLN A 136 -5.53 2.17 8.25
N ALA A 137 -5.34 1.18 7.38
CA ALA A 137 -6.44 0.46 6.75
C ALA A 137 -7.36 -0.22 7.78
N GLU A 138 -6.82 -0.69 8.90
CA GLU A 138 -7.60 -1.34 9.96
C GLU A 138 -8.29 -0.36 10.92
N THR A 139 -7.70 0.82 11.16
CA THR A 139 -8.14 1.74 12.23
C THR A 139 -8.81 3.01 11.72
N ASP A 140 -8.54 3.43 10.49
CA ASP A 140 -9.13 4.64 9.91
C ASP A 140 -10.54 4.37 9.36
N LEU A 141 -11.46 4.17 10.30
CA LEU A 141 -12.86 3.93 10.01
C LEU A 141 -13.52 5.14 9.34
N THR A 142 -13.03 6.35 9.60
CA THR A 142 -13.58 7.58 9.01
C THR A 142 -13.39 7.63 7.50
N THR A 143 -12.18 7.30 7.02
CA THR A 143 -11.91 7.27 5.59
C THR A 143 -12.70 6.15 4.90
N TRP A 144 -12.91 5.02 5.56
CA TRP A 144 -13.79 3.96 5.04
C TRP A 144 -15.24 4.43 4.92
N GLU A 145 -15.80 5.10 5.94
CA GLU A 145 -17.16 5.66 5.87
C GLU A 145 -17.30 6.68 4.74
N ASP A 146 -16.35 7.61 4.65
CA ASP A 146 -16.35 8.65 3.62
C ASP A 146 -16.27 8.03 2.21
N GLY A 147 -15.37 7.07 2.02
CA GLY A 147 -15.17 6.36 0.75
C GLY A 147 -16.41 5.57 0.32
N LEU A 148 -17.03 4.83 1.25
CA LEU A 148 -18.28 4.10 1.00
C LEU A 148 -19.41 5.07 0.60
N SER A 149 -19.58 6.15 1.37
CA SER A 149 -20.61 7.15 1.09
C SER A 149 -20.44 7.83 -0.27
N ALA A 150 -19.20 8.02 -0.70
CA ALA A 150 -18.88 8.64 -1.98
C ALA A 150 -19.17 7.69 -3.15
N ILE A 151 -18.91 6.39 -3.00
CA ILE A 151 -19.34 5.37 -3.99
C ILE A 151 -20.85 5.27 -4.07
N ASP A 152 -21.56 5.24 -2.93
CA ASP A 152 -23.02 5.17 -2.94
C ASP A 152 -23.64 6.37 -3.65
N ARG A 153 -23.07 7.57 -3.42
CA ARG A 153 -23.45 8.79 -4.16
C ARG A 153 -23.15 8.66 -5.65
N ALA A 154 -21.96 8.22 -6.03
CA ALA A 154 -21.57 8.05 -7.43
C ALA A 154 -22.44 7.02 -8.15
N ARG A 155 -22.78 5.90 -7.52
CA ARG A 155 -23.71 4.89 -8.05
C ARG A 155 -25.11 5.47 -8.22
N SER A 156 -25.60 6.18 -7.21
CA SER A 156 -26.91 6.83 -7.26
C SER A 156 -27.01 7.88 -8.36
N MET A 157 -25.89 8.53 -8.72
CA MET A 157 -25.80 9.44 -9.85
C MET A 157 -25.77 8.69 -11.18
N ALA A 158 -24.90 7.69 -11.31
CA ALA A 158 -24.80 6.86 -12.51
C ALA A 158 -26.13 6.19 -12.89
N LEU A 159 -26.91 5.71 -11.90
CA LEU A 159 -28.25 5.18 -12.12
C LEU A 159 -29.23 6.23 -12.69
N ARG A 160 -29.08 7.49 -12.30
CA ARG A 160 -29.95 8.60 -12.77
C ARG A 160 -29.55 9.09 -14.16
N THR A 161 -28.26 9.09 -14.48
CA THR A 161 -27.72 9.58 -15.75
C THR A 161 -27.59 8.50 -16.82
N GLY A 162 -27.70 7.22 -16.45
CA GLY A 162 -27.48 6.09 -17.35
C GLY A 162 -25.99 5.74 -17.57
N ASP A 163 -25.10 6.28 -16.74
CA ASP A 163 -23.66 6.01 -16.81
C ASP A 163 -23.30 4.62 -16.26
N ARG A 164 -22.08 4.17 -16.58
CA ARG A 164 -21.53 2.93 -16.01
C ARG A 164 -21.44 3.02 -14.49
N LEU A 165 -21.95 2.01 -13.80
CA LEU A 165 -21.84 1.90 -12.36
C LEU A 165 -20.39 1.74 -11.90
N PRO A 166 -19.91 2.53 -10.92
CA PRO A 166 -18.60 2.32 -10.34
C PRO A 166 -18.59 1.03 -9.52
N ASP A 167 -17.44 0.34 -9.55
CA ASP A 167 -17.23 -0.91 -8.81
C ASP A 167 -17.37 -0.67 -7.30
N LEU A 168 -17.84 -1.67 -6.56
CA LEU A 168 -17.94 -1.56 -5.09
C LEU A 168 -16.55 -1.62 -4.45
N LEU A 169 -16.41 -1.04 -3.25
CA LEU A 169 -15.23 -1.25 -2.42
C LEU A 169 -15.34 -2.61 -1.73
N GLY A 170 -14.28 -3.42 -1.82
CA GLY A 170 -14.15 -4.60 -0.98
C GLY A 170 -13.66 -4.17 0.41
N VAL A 171 -14.55 -4.16 1.40
CA VAL A 171 -14.18 -3.80 2.77
C VAL A 171 -13.81 -5.07 3.53
N PRO A 172 -12.68 -5.12 4.26
CA PRO A 172 -12.33 -6.27 5.07
C PRO A 172 -13.38 -6.53 6.16
N GLU A 173 -13.72 -7.80 6.41
CA GLU A 173 -14.76 -8.18 7.39
C GLU A 173 -14.54 -7.55 8.78
N VAL A 174 -13.29 -7.44 9.22
CA VAL A 174 -12.92 -6.81 10.51
C VAL A 174 -13.29 -5.33 10.53
N VAL A 175 -13.09 -4.62 9.42
CA VAL A 175 -13.46 -3.21 9.28
C VAL A 175 -14.98 -3.07 9.19
N GLU A 176 -15.66 -3.95 8.45
CA GLU A 176 -17.13 -3.96 8.38
C GLU A 176 -17.77 -4.11 9.76
N ALA A 177 -17.28 -5.07 10.56
CA ALA A 177 -17.77 -5.27 11.93
C ALA A 177 -17.54 -4.04 12.83
N ARG A 178 -16.38 -3.38 12.70
CA ARG A 178 -16.09 -2.14 13.44
C ARG A 178 -16.96 -0.98 13.02
N LEU A 179 -17.22 -0.83 11.71
CA LEU A 179 -18.13 0.17 11.17
C LEU A 179 -19.57 -0.05 11.65
N ALA A 180 -20.03 -1.30 11.67
CA ALA A 180 -21.34 -1.64 12.20
C ALA A 180 -21.46 -1.26 13.69
N ALA A 181 -20.47 -1.62 14.51
CA ALA A 181 -20.44 -1.28 15.93
C ALA A 181 -20.46 0.25 16.17
N LEU A 182 -19.70 1.02 15.38
CA LEU A 182 -19.72 2.48 15.46
C LEU A 182 -21.09 3.08 15.09
N ARG A 183 -21.76 2.53 14.08
CA ARG A 183 -23.09 3.00 13.66
C ARG A 183 -24.14 2.68 14.71
N GLU A 184 -24.10 1.49 15.30
CA GLU A 184 -24.97 1.11 16.41
C GLU A 184 -24.75 2.02 17.63
N GLU A 185 -23.50 2.33 17.97
CA GLU A 185 -23.19 3.24 19.08
C GLU A 185 -23.70 4.67 18.81
N ARG A 186 -23.50 5.19 17.60
CA ARG A 186 -24.03 6.50 17.20
C ARG A 186 -25.57 6.51 17.25
N ALA A 187 -26.23 5.46 16.77
CA ALA A 187 -27.68 5.33 16.82
C ALA A 187 -28.21 5.31 18.26
N LYS A 188 -27.56 4.56 19.15
CA LYS A 188 -27.89 4.54 20.59
C LYS A 188 -27.73 5.92 21.23
N ARG A 189 -26.61 6.59 21.01
CA ARG A 189 -26.37 7.96 21.53
C ARG A 189 -27.41 8.96 21.02
N LEU A 190 -27.79 8.87 19.75
CA LEU A 190 -28.81 9.74 19.16
C LEU A 190 -30.20 9.45 19.73
N ALA A 191 -30.56 8.18 19.91
CA ALA A 191 -31.79 7.78 20.58
C ALA A 191 -31.83 8.28 22.04
N ASP A 192 -30.74 8.15 22.79
CA ASP A 192 -30.62 8.66 24.16
C ASP A 192 -30.76 10.18 24.22
N GLN A 193 -30.18 10.90 23.26
CA GLN A 193 -30.32 12.36 23.17
C GLN A 193 -31.76 12.79 22.87
N ILE A 194 -32.44 12.11 21.94
CA ILE A 194 -33.86 12.33 21.63
C ILE A 194 -34.72 12.02 22.86
N ALA A 195 -34.49 10.89 23.53
CA ALA A 195 -35.21 10.51 24.73
C ALA A 195 -35.03 11.53 25.87
N ARG A 196 -33.83 12.08 26.06
CA ARG A 196 -33.58 13.15 27.05
C ARG A 196 -34.24 14.47 26.66
N ARG A 197 -34.29 14.80 25.36
CA ARG A 197 -34.90 16.04 24.85
C ARG A 197 -36.43 16.02 24.93
N HIS A 198 -37.05 14.84 24.75
CA HIS A 198 -38.50 14.67 24.79
C HIS A 198 -39.02 14.17 26.15
N GLY A 199 -38.18 13.58 27.00
CA GLY A 199 -38.53 13.09 28.34
C GLY A 199 -38.43 14.12 29.47
N GLY A 200 -37.95 15.34 29.18
CA GLY A 200 -37.81 16.43 30.17
C GLY A 200 -39.07 17.27 30.42
N GLY A 201 -40.19 16.95 29.78
CA GLY A 201 -41.41 17.77 29.82
C GLY A 201 -42.65 16.95 30.15
N ASN A 202 -42.72 16.39 31.35
CA ASN A 202 -43.98 16.08 32.03
C ASN A 202 -43.72 15.78 33.52
N GLY A 203 -43.55 16.84 34.30
CA GLY A 203 -43.46 16.80 35.75
C GLY A 203 -44.39 17.87 36.33
N GLY A 204 -45.69 17.64 36.25
CA GLY A 204 -46.65 18.38 37.07
C GLY A 204 -46.37 18.05 38.54
N GLY A 205 -45.86 19.03 39.28
CA GLY A 205 -45.59 18.93 40.70
C GLY A 205 -45.78 20.30 41.34
N THR A 206 -47.02 20.60 41.73
CA THR A 206 -47.33 21.65 42.68
C THR A 206 -46.62 21.37 44.00
N GLY A 207 -45.73 22.26 44.43
CA GLY A 207 -45.09 22.18 45.73
C GLY A 207 -43.98 23.22 45.87
N GLY A 208 -44.33 24.40 46.39
CA GLY A 208 -43.39 25.49 46.59
C GLY A 208 -42.28 25.17 47.60
N GLY A 209 -41.14 25.84 47.40
CA GLY A 209 -40.01 25.85 48.33
C GLY A 209 -38.88 26.69 47.77
N ALA A 210 -38.69 27.88 48.34
CA ALA A 210 -37.73 28.89 47.92
C ALA A 210 -36.25 28.44 48.05
N GLY A 211 -35.41 28.83 47.08
CA GLY A 211 -33.95 28.81 47.23
C GLY A 211 -33.19 28.94 45.89
N PRO A 212 -32.11 29.74 45.77
CA PRO A 212 -31.74 30.41 44.54
C PRO A 212 -30.54 29.77 43.80
N ALA A 213 -30.59 29.75 42.46
CA ALA A 213 -29.44 29.93 41.58
C ALA A 213 -29.93 29.95 40.12
N GLY A 214 -30.17 31.15 39.60
CA GLY A 214 -30.37 31.35 38.16
C GLY A 214 -29.05 31.12 37.43
N SER A 215 -28.86 29.95 36.85
CA SER A 215 -27.88 29.74 35.79
C SER A 215 -28.47 30.31 34.49
N ALA A 216 -27.97 31.48 34.11
CA ALA A 216 -28.27 32.12 32.83
C ALA A 216 -27.98 31.16 31.65
N PRO A 217 -28.76 31.23 30.56
CA PRO A 217 -28.51 30.43 29.37
C PRO A 217 -27.14 30.78 28.75
N PRO A 218 -26.44 29.84 28.11
CA PRO A 218 -25.18 30.13 27.45
C PRO A 218 -25.40 31.16 26.34
N ALA A 219 -24.54 32.19 26.31
CA ALA A 219 -24.57 33.26 25.33
C ALA A 219 -24.49 32.71 23.90
N ALA A 220 -25.31 33.25 23.01
CA ALA A 220 -25.23 32.99 21.58
C ALA A 220 -23.84 33.41 21.04
N PRO A 221 -23.26 32.67 20.08
CA PRO A 221 -22.01 33.08 19.44
C PRO A 221 -22.21 34.44 18.76
N PRO A 222 -21.19 35.32 18.76
CA PRO A 222 -21.29 36.62 18.11
C PRO A 222 -21.60 36.44 16.62
N ALA A 223 -22.60 37.18 16.14
CA ALA A 223 -22.89 37.30 14.73
C ALA A 223 -21.63 37.78 14.00
N GLY A 224 -21.15 36.99 13.04
CA GLY A 224 -20.09 37.41 12.12
C GLY A 224 -20.52 38.69 11.37
N PRO A 225 -19.56 39.49 10.88
CA PRO A 225 -19.85 40.77 10.28
C PRO A 225 -20.81 40.59 9.11
N GLN A 226 -21.93 41.31 9.16
CA GLN A 226 -22.86 41.44 8.05
C GLN A 226 -22.09 41.95 6.84
N ARG A 227 -22.03 41.12 5.78
CA ARG A 227 -21.79 41.65 4.44
C ARG A 227 -22.99 42.50 4.10
N PHE A 228 -22.73 43.79 3.87
CA PHE A 228 -23.68 44.71 3.29
C PHE A 228 -24.31 44.09 2.05
N LEU A 229 -25.64 44.16 2.00
CA LEU A 229 -26.43 44.05 0.80
C LEU A 229 -26.08 45.24 -0.11
N GLU A 230 -25.55 44.94 -1.29
CA GLU A 230 -25.70 45.77 -2.49
C GLU A 230 -26.38 44.87 -3.53
N THR A 231 -27.71 44.96 -3.57
CA THR A 231 -28.53 44.83 -4.79
C THR A 231 -28.15 46.03 -5.70
N ASP A 232 -28.14 45.99 -7.02
CA ASP A 232 -28.84 45.19 -8.03
C ASP A 232 -28.14 45.45 -9.41
N GLU A 233 -28.50 44.67 -10.44
CA GLU A 233 -28.28 44.89 -11.90
C GLU A 233 -26.95 44.41 -12.55
N ASP A 234 -27.00 43.20 -13.13
CA ASP A 234 -26.37 42.84 -14.42
C ASP A 234 -27.06 43.60 -15.58
N PRO A 235 -26.56 43.64 -16.85
CA PRO A 235 -25.35 43.03 -17.42
C PRO A 235 -24.53 44.00 -18.31
N GLU A 236 -23.27 43.71 -18.65
CA GLU A 236 -22.72 43.88 -20.01
C GLU A 236 -21.21 43.54 -20.14
N ASN A 237 -20.92 42.78 -21.20
CA ASN A 237 -19.69 42.75 -22.01
C ASN A 237 -18.45 43.51 -21.53
N GLY A 238 -17.34 42.79 -21.34
CA GLY A 238 -16.02 43.41 -21.20
C GLY A 238 -14.85 42.44 -21.24
N SER A 239 -14.45 42.05 -22.45
CA SER A 239 -13.15 41.46 -22.75
C SER A 239 -12.01 42.32 -22.16
N GLY A 240 -11.07 41.70 -21.44
CA GLY A 240 -9.93 42.42 -20.87
C GLY A 240 -8.91 41.52 -20.18
N GLY A 241 -8.08 40.84 -20.98
CA GLY A 241 -6.81 40.26 -20.53
C GLY A 241 -5.82 41.30 -19.98
N PRO A 242 -4.65 40.86 -19.48
CA PRO A 242 -4.04 41.39 -18.27
C PRO A 242 -3.17 42.65 -18.50
N LYS A 243 -3.02 43.46 -17.44
CA LYS A 243 -1.93 44.43 -17.34
C LYS A 243 -1.02 44.07 -16.16
N ARG A 244 0.19 43.63 -16.55
CA ARG A 244 1.51 43.71 -15.90
C ARG A 244 1.63 43.44 -14.41
#